data_AF-B3PN95-F1
#
_entry.id   AF-B3PN95-F1
#
_cell.length_a   1.000
_cell.length_b   1.000
_cell.length_c   1.000
_cell.angle_alpha   90.00
_cell.angle_beta   90.00
_cell.angle_gamma   90.00
#
_symmetry.space_group_name_H-M   'P 1'
#
loop_
_entity.id
_entity.type
_entity.pdbx_description
1 polymer ?
#
loop_
_entity_poly.entity_id
_entity_poly.type
_entity_poly.pdbx_seq_one_letter_code
_entity_poly.pdbx_strand_id
1 'polypeptide(L)'
;MANYKKYKNRKINLEKIEQDSVKQKEPLKTSWKIALTSLFLIAIPSFLLFLLLGKDGWIFSQTKSLHRWAVEFPIALAFSIFQIGIVSLLIWKFKVLPVGAFAFLMPLSLAMNSFLVSSGVTNWILRVLPAVGLGFVAIPIIAINKKIRENLSKKKQKIISEEEKQTKSLLD
;
A
#
# COMPACT_ATOMS: atom_id res chain seq x y z
N MET A 1 26.93 -34.82 -43.64
CA MET A 1 26.21 -35.36 -42.45
C MET A 1 27.06 -35.12 -41.20
N ALA A 2 26.82 -34.03 -40.45
CA ALA A 2 27.30 -33.86 -39.06
C ALA A 2 26.82 -32.50 -38.51
N ASN A 3 26.04 -32.51 -37.42
CA ASN A 3 25.93 -31.47 -36.35
C ASN A 3 24.56 -31.43 -35.61
N TYR A 4 23.71 -32.45 -35.76
CA TYR A 4 22.47 -32.56 -34.97
C TYR A 4 22.67 -32.92 -33.48
N LYS A 5 23.92 -33.13 -33.00
CA LYS A 5 24.18 -33.53 -31.61
C LYS A 5 24.32 -32.37 -30.62
N LYS A 6 24.59 -31.13 -31.05
CA LYS A 6 24.89 -30.03 -30.11
C LYS A 6 23.64 -29.40 -29.47
N TYR A 7 22.46 -29.60 -30.05
CA TYR A 7 21.20 -28.99 -29.59
C TYR A 7 20.34 -29.91 -28.71
N LYS A 8 20.65 -31.21 -28.61
CA LYS A 8 19.83 -32.19 -27.87
C LYS A 8 19.91 -32.05 -26.34
N ASN A 9 20.86 -31.26 -25.83
CA ASN A 9 21.12 -31.12 -24.38
C ASN A 9 20.70 -29.76 -23.78
N ARG A 10 20.12 -28.83 -24.54
CA ARG A 10 19.42 -27.70 -23.93
C ARG A 10 18.03 -28.15 -23.51
N LYS A 11 17.97 -28.93 -22.42
CA LYS A 11 16.76 -29.01 -21.59
C LYS A 11 16.53 -27.61 -21.06
N ILE A 12 15.74 -26.84 -21.80
CA ILE A 12 15.09 -25.65 -21.25
C ILE A 12 14.26 -26.21 -20.09
N ASN A 13 14.68 -25.94 -18.87
CA ASN A 13 13.92 -26.32 -17.67
C ASN A 13 12.60 -25.55 -17.70
N LEU A 14 11.60 -26.09 -18.40
CA LEU A 14 10.22 -25.60 -18.39
C LEU A 14 9.65 -25.65 -16.96
N GLU A 15 10.19 -26.54 -16.11
CA GLU A 15 9.91 -26.57 -14.66
C GLU A 15 10.25 -25.26 -13.93
N LYS A 16 11.23 -24.48 -14.42
CA LYS A 16 11.53 -23.15 -13.84
C LYS A 16 10.49 -22.10 -14.21
N ILE A 17 9.85 -22.24 -15.37
CA ILE A 17 8.80 -21.32 -15.84
C ILE A 17 7.47 -21.62 -15.14
N GLU A 18 7.20 -22.88 -14.83
CA GLU A 18 6.05 -23.27 -14.00
C GLU A 18 6.25 -22.97 -12.51
N GLN A 19 7.48 -23.01 -11.98
CA GLN A 19 7.75 -22.67 -10.58
C GLN A 19 7.58 -21.19 -10.24
N ASP A 20 7.64 -20.26 -11.19
CA ASP A 20 7.34 -18.84 -10.95
C ASP A 20 5.84 -18.59 -10.67
N SER A 21 4.98 -19.60 -10.86
CA SER A 21 3.56 -19.54 -10.46
C SER A 21 3.30 -19.95 -9.01
N VAL A 22 4.31 -20.49 -8.30
CA VAL A 22 4.22 -20.73 -6.86
C VAL A 22 4.19 -19.37 -6.20
N LYS A 23 3.03 -18.96 -5.66
CA LYS A 23 2.83 -17.75 -4.83
C LYS A 23 4.09 -17.48 -4.00
N GLN A 24 4.97 -16.62 -4.51
CA GLN A 24 6.17 -16.22 -3.78
C GLN A 24 5.65 -15.54 -2.52
N LYS A 25 5.77 -16.22 -1.38
CA LYS A 25 5.45 -15.62 -0.08
C LYS A 25 6.32 -14.37 0.02
N GLU A 26 5.70 -13.19 -0.04
CA GLU A 26 6.44 -11.92 0.08
C GLU A 26 7.33 -12.00 1.34
N PRO A 27 8.61 -11.63 1.26
CA PRO A 27 9.54 -11.81 2.37
C PRO A 27 9.04 -11.03 3.60
N LEU A 28 8.91 -11.72 4.73
CA LEU A 28 8.45 -11.22 6.04
C LEU A 28 9.12 -9.89 6.47
N LYS A 29 10.36 -9.65 6.02
CA LYS A 29 11.12 -8.41 6.26
C LYS A 29 10.37 -7.15 5.80
N THR A 30 9.54 -7.25 4.77
CA THR A 30 8.82 -6.11 4.20
C THR A 30 7.55 -5.81 4.97
N SER A 31 6.86 -6.86 5.46
CA SER A 31 5.62 -6.75 6.22
C SER A 31 5.80 -6.03 7.56
N TRP A 32 6.88 -6.34 8.29
CA TRP A 32 7.18 -5.65 9.55
C TRP A 32 7.45 -4.16 9.36
N LYS A 33 8.20 -3.78 8.31
CA LYS A 33 8.46 -2.36 8.00
C LYS A 33 7.16 -1.61 7.75
N ILE A 34 6.25 -2.19 6.97
CA ILE A 34 4.94 -1.62 6.68
C ILE A 34 4.14 -1.45 7.98
N ALA A 35 4.09 -2.48 8.83
CA ALA A 35 3.41 -2.45 10.12
C ALA A 35 3.98 -1.36 11.04
N LEU A 36 5.31 -1.22 11.10
CA LEU A 36 5.97 -0.21 11.90
C LEU A 36 5.66 1.20 11.39
N THR A 37 5.70 1.41 10.07
CA THR A 37 5.27 2.69 9.48
C THR A 37 3.79 2.96 9.73
N SER A 38 2.91 1.97 9.67
CA SER A 38 1.51 2.20 10.03
C SER A 38 1.34 2.60 11.49
N LEU A 39 2.12 2.04 12.40
CA LEU A 39 2.02 2.35 13.82
C LEU A 39 2.52 3.78 14.09
N PHE A 40 3.75 4.09 13.69
CA PHE A 40 4.41 5.35 14.06
C PHE A 40 3.97 6.55 13.22
N LEU A 41 3.62 6.35 11.96
CA LEU A 41 3.24 7.46 11.07
C LEU A 41 1.73 7.69 11.02
N ILE A 42 0.93 6.63 11.21
CA ILE A 42 -0.52 6.69 11.03
C ILE A 42 -1.24 6.56 12.37
N ALA A 43 -1.15 5.39 13.02
CA ALA A 43 -1.97 5.07 14.17
C ALA A 43 -1.68 5.98 15.37
N ILE A 44 -0.41 6.11 15.78
CA ILE A 44 -0.04 6.95 16.94
C ILE A 44 -0.38 8.42 16.68
N PRO A 45 0.00 9.05 15.54
CA PRO A 45 -0.31 10.45 15.31
C PRO A 45 -1.81 10.72 15.18
N SER A 46 -2.57 9.85 14.51
CA SER A 46 -4.03 9.98 14.43
C SER A 46 -4.71 9.79 15.80
N PHE A 47 -4.20 8.89 16.64
CA PHE A 47 -4.68 8.70 18.00
C PHE A 47 -4.39 9.92 18.89
N LEU A 48 -3.19 10.50 18.80
CA LEU A 48 -2.86 11.75 19.49
C LEU A 48 -3.79 12.88 19.05
N LEU A 49 -4.04 13.00 17.75
CA LEU A 49 -4.95 14.00 17.23
C LEU A 49 -6.39 13.79 17.73
N PHE A 50 -6.85 12.55 17.85
CA PHE A 50 -8.12 12.20 18.49
C PHE A 50 -8.17 12.59 19.97
N LEU A 51 -7.11 12.33 20.75
CA LEU A 51 -7.07 12.70 22.17
C LEU A 51 -7.12 14.22 22.40
N LEU A 52 -6.53 14.99 21.48
CA LEU A 52 -6.45 16.44 21.57
C LEU A 52 -7.72 17.13 21.03
N LEU A 53 -8.22 16.70 19.87
CA LEU A 53 -9.26 17.40 19.11
C LEU A 53 -10.59 16.64 19.01
N GLY A 54 -10.63 15.37 19.38
CA GLY A 54 -11.87 14.58 19.36
C GLY A 54 -12.81 14.97 20.50
N LYS A 55 -14.12 14.86 20.27
CA LYS A 55 -15.14 15.15 21.29
C LYS A 55 -15.08 14.21 22.50
N ASP A 56 -14.61 12.98 22.31
CA ASP A 56 -14.33 12.04 23.41
C ASP A 56 -12.89 12.14 23.91
N GLY A 57 -12.10 13.09 23.40
CA GLY A 57 -10.76 13.37 23.86
C GLY A 57 -10.76 13.79 25.33
N TRP A 58 -9.68 13.43 26.01
CA TRP A 58 -9.55 13.61 27.47
C TRP A 58 -8.85 14.92 27.84
N ILE A 59 -8.14 15.55 26.89
CA ILE A 59 -7.13 16.57 27.20
C ILE A 59 -7.75 17.99 27.25
N PHE A 60 -8.59 18.35 26.28
CA PHE A 60 -9.18 19.69 26.21
C PHE A 60 -10.70 19.62 26.25
N SER A 61 -11.32 20.35 27.18
CA SER A 61 -12.79 20.44 27.26
C SER A 61 -13.36 21.36 26.18
N GLN A 62 -12.58 22.34 25.72
CA GLN A 62 -12.96 23.32 24.69
C GLN A 62 -13.14 22.68 23.31
N THR A 63 -12.46 21.57 23.02
CA THR A 63 -12.56 20.89 21.72
C THR A 63 -13.88 20.13 21.57
N LYS A 64 -14.62 19.90 22.67
CA LYS A 64 -15.92 19.22 22.66
C LYS A 64 -17.04 20.03 22.00
N SER A 65 -16.93 21.36 22.00
CA SER A 65 -17.90 22.27 21.37
C SER A 65 -17.61 22.53 19.89
N LEU A 66 -16.54 21.95 19.33
CA LEU A 66 -16.21 22.15 17.92
C LEU A 66 -17.29 21.55 17.00
N HIS A 67 -17.51 22.22 15.88
CA HIS A 67 -18.49 21.78 14.89
C HIS A 67 -17.88 20.68 14.03
N ARG A 68 -18.48 19.49 14.06
CA ARG A 68 -17.97 18.27 13.40
C ARG A 68 -17.62 18.49 11.93
N TRP A 69 -18.56 19.03 11.15
CA TRP A 69 -18.38 19.17 9.70
C TRP A 69 -17.55 20.37 9.29
N ALA A 70 -17.49 21.41 10.13
CA ALA A 70 -16.82 22.66 9.79
C ALA A 70 -15.37 22.70 10.30
N VAL A 71 -15.04 21.91 11.32
CA VAL A 71 -13.72 21.94 11.97
C VAL A 71 -13.09 20.56 11.99
N GLU A 72 -13.73 19.56 12.61
CA GLU A 72 -13.13 18.22 12.78
C GLU A 72 -12.91 17.51 11.45
N PHE A 73 -13.87 17.56 10.53
CA PHE A 73 -13.76 16.91 9.23
C PHE A 73 -12.64 17.52 8.36
N PRO A 74 -12.55 18.85 8.16
CA PRO A 74 -11.43 19.44 7.43
C PRO A 74 -10.06 19.14 8.06
N ILE A 75 -9.96 19.13 9.39
CA ILE A 75 -8.71 18.79 10.09
C ILE A 75 -8.34 17.32 9.85
N ALA A 76 -9.29 16.39 10.03
CA ALA A 76 -9.07 14.97 9.75
C ALA A 76 -8.62 14.75 8.30
N LEU A 77 -9.25 15.45 7.36
CA LEU A 77 -8.93 15.35 5.94
C LEU A 77 -7.55 15.92 5.63
N ALA A 78 -7.21 17.12 6.13
CA ALA A 78 -5.88 17.71 5.96
C ALA A 78 -4.79 16.82 6.57
N PHE A 79 -5.03 16.25 7.74
CA PHE A 79 -4.10 15.34 8.39
C PHE A 79 -3.92 14.04 7.60
N SER A 80 -5.01 13.48 7.07
CA SER A 80 -4.95 12.31 6.20
C SER A 80 -4.14 12.58 4.92
N ILE A 81 -4.33 13.74 4.29
CA ILE A 81 -3.56 14.16 3.10
C ILE A 81 -2.08 14.27 3.44
N PHE A 82 -1.75 14.87 4.58
CA PHE A 82 -0.37 14.99 5.04
C PHE A 82 0.28 13.62 5.27
N GLN A 83 -0.41 12.70 5.97
CA GLN A 83 0.07 11.33 6.19
C GLN A 83 0.27 10.58 4.87
N ILE A 84 -0.71 10.66 3.96
CA ILE A 84 -0.62 10.03 2.63
C ILE A 84 0.54 10.64 1.83
N GLY A 85 0.75 11.95 1.90
CA GLY A 85 1.89 12.63 1.27
C GLY A 85 3.23 12.10 1.76
N ILE A 86 3.39 11.88 3.07
CA ILE A 86 4.62 11.27 3.62
C ILE A 86 4.77 9.83 3.14
N VAL A 87 3.70 9.03 3.15
CA VAL A 87 3.72 7.64 2.64
C VAL A 87 4.12 7.62 1.16
N SER A 88 3.57 8.53 0.35
CA SER A 88 3.91 8.70 -1.06
C SER A 88 5.40 9.05 -1.25
N LEU A 89 5.97 9.93 -0.42
CA LEU A 89 7.40 10.23 -0.45
C LEU A 89 8.25 9.01 -0.08
N LEU A 90 7.85 8.25 0.95
CA LEU A 90 8.57 7.04 1.38
C LEU A 90 8.58 5.95 0.29
N ILE A 91 7.52 5.84 -0.51
CA ILE A 91 7.40 4.87 -1.59
C ILE A 91 8.13 5.35 -2.86
N TRP A 92 7.85 6.55 -3.34
CA TRP A 92 8.33 6.99 -4.67
C TRP A 92 9.69 7.70 -4.64
N LYS A 93 9.93 8.59 -3.65
CA LYS A 93 11.17 9.35 -3.56
C LYS A 93 12.27 8.55 -2.86
N PHE A 94 12.00 8.07 -1.66
CA PHE A 94 13.00 7.38 -0.84
C PHE A 94 13.06 5.87 -1.08
N LYS A 95 12.06 5.29 -1.75
CA LYS A 95 11.97 3.86 -2.08
C LYS A 95 12.17 2.93 -0.86
N VAL A 96 11.79 3.39 0.33
CA VAL A 96 11.91 2.66 1.60
C VAL A 96 10.83 1.57 1.69
N LEU A 97 9.66 1.83 1.11
CA LEU A 97 8.50 0.94 1.11
C LEU A 97 8.15 0.49 -0.31
N PRO A 98 7.67 -0.75 -0.50
CA PRO A 98 7.19 -1.20 -1.80
C PRO A 98 5.90 -0.47 -2.18
N VAL A 99 5.63 -0.36 -3.49
CA VAL A 99 4.39 0.24 -4.03
C VAL A 99 3.13 -0.46 -3.47
N GLY A 100 3.23 -1.76 -3.18
CA GLY A 100 2.12 -2.53 -2.57
C GLY A 100 1.71 -2.04 -1.18
N ALA A 101 2.60 -1.37 -0.43
CA ALA A 101 2.27 -0.84 0.89
C ALA A 101 1.15 0.21 0.84
N PHE A 102 0.98 0.89 -0.29
CA PHE A 102 -0.05 1.90 -0.50
C PHE A 102 -1.47 1.34 -0.34
N ALA A 103 -1.68 0.08 -0.74
CA ALA A 103 -2.97 -0.61 -0.62
C ALA A 103 -3.39 -0.84 0.84
N PHE A 104 -2.45 -0.86 1.78
CA PHE A 104 -2.72 -1.04 3.20
C PHE A 104 -2.69 0.30 3.96
N LEU A 105 -1.68 1.12 3.71
CA LEU A 105 -1.44 2.34 4.47
C LEU A 105 -2.48 3.44 4.19
N MET A 106 -2.94 3.59 2.94
CA MET A 106 -3.92 4.63 2.61
C MET A 106 -5.29 4.37 3.26
N PRO A 107 -5.92 3.17 3.11
CA PRO A 107 -7.20 2.89 3.77
C PRO A 107 -7.10 2.97 5.28
N LEU A 108 -5.97 2.52 5.85
CA LEU A 108 -5.73 2.62 7.28
C LEU A 108 -5.65 4.07 7.76
N SER A 109 -4.98 4.96 7.02
CA SER A 109 -4.96 6.39 7.34
C SER A 109 -6.35 7.00 7.31
N LEU A 110 -7.15 6.70 6.29
CA LEU A 110 -8.52 7.19 6.21
C LEU A 110 -9.39 6.64 7.35
N ALA A 111 -9.28 5.35 7.65
CA ALA A 111 -10.02 4.71 8.73
C ALA A 111 -9.67 5.33 10.09
N MET A 112 -8.38 5.50 10.39
CA MET A 112 -7.92 6.12 11.64
C MET A 112 -8.38 7.56 11.78
N ASN A 113 -8.33 8.36 10.71
CA ASN A 113 -8.79 9.75 10.76
C ASN A 113 -10.32 9.88 10.81
N SER A 114 -11.06 8.88 10.34
CA SER A 114 -12.53 8.86 10.44
C SER A 114 -13.03 8.81 11.88
N PHE A 115 -12.26 8.23 12.81
CA PHE A 115 -12.58 8.22 14.24
C PHE A 115 -12.60 9.60 14.88
N LEU A 116 -11.85 10.57 14.32
CA LEU A 116 -11.94 11.96 14.77
C LEU A 116 -13.32 12.54 14.47
N VAL A 117 -13.81 12.34 13.24
CA VAL A 117 -15.07 12.90 12.77
C VAL A 117 -16.26 12.18 13.39
N SER A 118 -16.12 10.88 13.69
CA SER A 118 -17.14 10.10 14.38
C SER A 118 -17.04 10.18 15.92
N SER A 119 -16.19 11.07 16.43
CA SER A 119 -16.11 11.35 17.87
C SER A 119 -17.41 11.99 18.40
N GLY A 120 -17.76 11.68 19.65
CA GLY A 120 -18.98 12.12 20.32
C GLY A 120 -20.28 11.44 19.85
N VAL A 121 -20.22 10.44 18.95
CA VAL A 121 -21.40 9.65 18.58
C VAL A 121 -21.59 8.54 19.61
N THR A 122 -22.76 8.51 20.26
CA THR A 122 -23.11 7.49 21.27
C THR A 122 -23.32 6.11 20.64
N ASN A 123 -23.86 6.05 19.42
CA ASN A 123 -24.06 4.80 18.71
C ASN A 123 -22.75 4.30 18.10
N TRP A 124 -22.21 3.21 18.67
CA TRP A 124 -21.01 2.53 18.20
C TRP A 124 -21.02 2.18 16.72
N ILE A 125 -22.17 1.74 16.18
CA ILE A 125 -22.28 1.35 14.77
C ILE A 125 -22.00 2.54 13.87
N LEU A 126 -22.61 3.69 14.17
CA LEU A 126 -22.39 4.94 13.42
C LEU A 126 -20.96 5.47 13.58
N ARG A 127 -20.25 5.08 14.65
CA ARG A 127 -18.85 5.43 14.86
C ARG A 127 -17.89 4.61 13.99
N VAL A 128 -18.15 3.31 13.88
CA VAL A 128 -17.26 2.33 13.22
C VAL A 128 -17.58 2.18 11.73
N LEU A 129 -18.83 2.32 11.33
CA LEU A 129 -19.27 2.13 9.94
C LEU A 129 -18.51 3.04 8.95
N PRO A 130 -18.23 4.33 9.23
CA PRO A 130 -17.40 5.15 8.36
C PRO A 130 -15.98 4.61 8.19
N ALA A 131 -15.36 4.11 9.27
CA ALA A 131 -14.02 3.54 9.23
C ALA A 131 -13.97 2.27 8.39
N VAL A 132 -14.98 1.39 8.54
CA VAL A 132 -15.11 0.16 7.76
C VAL A 132 -15.41 0.48 6.29
N GLY A 133 -16.30 1.44 6.03
CA GLY A 133 -16.60 1.95 4.69
C GLY A 133 -15.37 2.50 3.97
N LEU A 134 -14.56 3.29 4.68
CA LEU A 134 -13.29 3.80 4.17
C LEU A 134 -12.24 2.70 4.00
N GLY A 135 -12.30 1.64 4.81
CA GLY A 135 -11.54 0.41 4.59
C GLY A 135 -11.81 -0.22 3.23
N PHE A 136 -13.06 -0.17 2.72
CA PHE A 136 -13.39 -0.67 1.38
C PHE A 136 -12.79 0.15 0.24
N VAL A 137 -12.31 1.39 0.49
CA VAL A 137 -11.52 2.16 -0.48
C VAL A 137 -10.20 1.44 -0.81
N ALA A 138 -9.76 0.47 0.03
CA ALA A 138 -8.68 -0.44 -0.30
C ALA A 138 -8.90 -1.19 -1.62
N ILE A 139 -10.15 -1.58 -1.94
CA ILE A 139 -10.47 -2.40 -3.11
C ILE A 139 -10.04 -1.73 -4.43
N PRO A 140 -10.48 -0.50 -4.76
CA PRO A 140 -10.02 0.16 -5.98
C PRO A 140 -8.51 0.42 -5.97
N ILE A 141 -7.91 0.72 -4.82
CA ILE A 141 -6.45 0.92 -4.70
C ILE A 141 -5.69 -0.38 -5.01
N ILE A 142 -6.17 -1.52 -4.49
CA ILE A 142 -5.61 -2.84 -4.77
C ILE A 142 -5.72 -3.16 -6.27
N ALA A 143 -6.85 -2.86 -6.90
CA ALA A 143 -7.04 -3.07 -8.33
C ALA A 143 -6.06 -2.23 -9.18
N ILE A 144 -5.87 -0.96 -8.82
CA ILE A 144 -4.88 -0.07 -9.47
C ILE A 144 -3.46 -0.63 -9.26
N ASN A 145 -3.11 -1.00 -8.03
CA ASN A 145 -1.80 -1.57 -7.73
C ASN A 145 -1.53 -2.88 -8.48
N LYS A 146 -2.54 -3.73 -8.66
CA LYS A 146 -2.43 -4.95 -9.47
C LYS A 146 -2.10 -4.61 -10.92
N LYS A 147 -2.81 -3.65 -11.53
CA LYS A 147 -2.54 -3.19 -12.90
C LYS A 147 -1.14 -2.58 -13.06
N ILE A 148 -0.68 -1.83 -12.06
CA ILE A 148 0.69 -1.28 -12.03
C ILE A 148 1.73 -2.41 -11.95
N ARG A 149 1.54 -3.40 -11.06
CA ARG A 149 2.43 -4.55 -10.95
C ARG A 149 2.50 -5.35 -12.26
N GLU A 150 1.37 -5.59 -12.90
CA GLU A 150 1.29 -6.29 -14.20
C GLU A 150 2.01 -5.50 -15.32
N ASN A 151 1.91 -4.18 -15.34
CA ASN A 151 2.62 -3.37 -16.31
C ASN A 151 4.14 -3.38 -16.08
N LEU A 152 4.57 -3.36 -14.82
CA LEU A 152 6.00 -3.46 -14.46
C LEU A 152 6.57 -4.83 -14.80
N SER A 153 5.85 -5.93 -14.56
CA SER A 153 6.30 -7.26 -14.94
C SER A 153 6.39 -7.43 -16.46
N LYS A 154 5.40 -6.94 -17.21
CA LYS A 154 5.43 -6.93 -18.68
C LYS A 154 6.62 -6.14 -19.23
N LYS A 155 6.95 -4.98 -18.65
CA LYS A 155 8.14 -4.20 -19.04
C LYS A 155 9.43 -4.99 -18.80
N LYS A 156 9.57 -5.63 -17.63
CA LYS A 156 10.74 -6.46 -17.33
C LYS A 156 10.88 -7.63 -18.30
N GLN A 157 9.78 -8.31 -18.61
CA GLN A 157 9.78 -9.42 -19.58
C GLN A 157 10.19 -8.97 -20.99
N LYS A 158 9.75 -7.78 -21.43
CA LYS A 158 10.20 -7.21 -22.70
C LYS A 158 11.71 -6.99 -22.73
N ILE A 159 12.26 -6.36 -21.69
CA ILE A 159 13.71 -6.09 -21.57
C ILE A 159 14.49 -7.42 -21.62
N ILE A 160 14.08 -8.42 -20.85
CA ILE A 160 14.73 -9.75 -20.85
C ILE A 160 14.67 -10.39 -22.25
N SER A 161 13.52 -10.31 -22.93
CA SER A 161 13.39 -10.87 -24.28
C SER A 161 14.25 -10.14 -25.33
N GLU A 162 14.49 -8.84 -25.14
CA GLU A 162 15.37 -8.05 -26.02
C GLU A 162 16.84 -8.38 -25.75
N GLU A 163 17.25 -8.51 -24.49
CA GLU A 163 18.58 -8.99 -24.10
C GLU A 163 18.85 -10.40 -24.63
N GLU A 164 17.88 -11.31 -24.54
CA GLU A 164 18.00 -12.68 -25.09
C GLU A 164 18.15 -12.67 -26.62
N LYS A 165 17.44 -11.79 -27.32
CA LYS A 165 17.57 -11.64 -28.79
C LYS A 165 18.94 -11.09 -29.18
N GLN A 166 19.44 -10.08 -28.47
CA GLN A 166 20.77 -9.52 -28.71
C GLN A 166 21.87 -10.54 -28.42
N THR A 167 21.75 -11.29 -27.32
CA THR A 167 22.74 -12.32 -26.94
C THR A 167 22.74 -13.48 -27.93
N LYS A 168 21.58 -13.88 -28.47
CA LYS A 168 21.50 -14.90 -29.53
C LYS A 168 22.10 -14.41 -30.85
N SER A 169 21.91 -13.14 -31.20
CA SER A 169 22.48 -12.54 -32.41
C SER A 169 24.01 -12.37 -32.38
N LEU A 170 24.63 -12.37 -31.21
CA LEU A 170 26.10 -12.30 -31.05
C LEU A 170 26.77 -13.68 -31.03
N LEU A 171 25.98 -14.75 -30.94
CA LEU A 171 26.43 -16.14 -30.90
C LEU A 171 26.26 -16.87 -32.25
N ASP A 172 25.51 -16.27 -33.17
CA ASP A 172 25.49 -16.60 -34.61
C ASP A 172 26.59 -15.82 -35.35
#